data_AF-A0A379WRU0-F1
#
_entry.id   AF-A0A379WRU0-F1
#
_cell.length_a   1.000
_cell.length_b   1.000
_cell.length_c   1.000
_cell.angle_alpha   90.00
_cell.angle_beta   90.00
_cell.angle_gamma   90.00
#
_symmetry.space_group_name_H-M   'P 1'
#
loop_
_entity.id
_entity.type
_entity.pdbx_description
1 polymer ?
#
loop_
_entity_poly.entity_id
_entity_poly.type
_entity_poly.pdbx_seq_one_letter_code
_entity_poly.pdbx_strand_id
1 'polypeptide(L)'
;MIEFGNFYQLIAKNHLSHWLETLPAQIAAWQREQHGLFKQWSNAVEFLPEMTPWRLDLLHSVTAESETPLSEGQLKRIDTLLRNLMPWRKGPFSLYGVDIDTEWRSDWKWDRVLPHLSDLTGRTILDVGCGSGYHLWRMIGAGAHLAVGIDPTQLFLCQFEAVRKLLGNDQRAHLLPLGIEQLPGAESI
;
A
#
# COMPACT_ATOMS: atom_id res chain seq x y z
N MET A 1 -1.43 14.26 -8.39
CA MET A 1 -2.32 13.88 -7.27
C MET A 1 -2.48 12.37 -7.32
N ILE A 2 -2.64 11.69 -6.18
CA ILE A 2 -2.88 10.23 -6.20
C ILE A 2 -4.29 10.00 -6.74
N GLU A 3 -4.39 9.20 -7.79
CA GLU A 3 -5.63 8.91 -8.51
C GLU A 3 -6.17 7.55 -8.09
N PHE A 4 -7.47 7.48 -7.78
CA PHE A 4 -8.14 6.24 -7.36
C PHE A 4 -8.93 5.57 -8.50
N GLY A 5 -8.81 6.09 -9.72
CA GLY A 5 -9.54 5.62 -10.89
C GLY A 5 -9.34 4.13 -11.18
N ASN A 6 -8.13 3.60 -11.01
CA ASN A 6 -7.87 2.18 -11.19
C ASN A 6 -8.68 1.32 -10.23
N PHE A 7 -8.75 1.71 -8.95
CA PHE A 7 -9.53 0.98 -7.96
C PHE A 7 -11.03 1.06 -8.28
N TYR A 8 -11.53 2.23 -8.69
CA TYR A 8 -12.93 2.39 -9.11
C TYR A 8 -13.28 1.47 -10.28
N GLN A 9 -12.41 1.40 -11.30
CA GLN A 9 -12.59 0.50 -12.45
C GLN A 9 -12.54 -0.97 -12.05
N LEU A 10 -11.69 -1.32 -11.08
CA LEU A 10 -11.57 -2.68 -10.55
C LEU A 10 -12.87 -3.10 -9.84
N ILE A 11 -13.34 -2.31 -8.89
CA ILE A 11 -14.53 -2.67 -8.10
C ILE A 11 -15.83 -2.56 -8.90
N ALA A 12 -15.88 -1.71 -9.93
CA ALA A 12 -17.04 -1.62 -10.83
C ALA A 12 -17.43 -2.96 -11.48
N LYS A 13 -16.50 -3.92 -11.55
CA LYS A 13 -16.68 -5.21 -12.21
C LYS A 13 -16.68 -6.40 -11.25
N ASN A 14 -16.68 -6.18 -9.93
CA ASN A 14 -16.66 -7.26 -8.94
C ASN A 14 -17.72 -7.05 -7.85
N HIS A 15 -17.71 -7.88 -6.81
CA HIS A 15 -18.69 -7.88 -5.72
C HIS A 15 -18.63 -6.62 -4.82
N LEU A 16 -17.60 -5.78 -4.95
CA LEU A 16 -17.47 -4.51 -4.24
C LEU A 16 -18.07 -3.32 -5.00
N SER A 17 -18.76 -3.55 -6.12
CA SER A 17 -19.30 -2.49 -6.99
C SER A 17 -20.25 -1.54 -6.26
N HIS A 18 -21.04 -2.02 -5.29
CA HIS A 18 -21.94 -1.22 -4.46
C HIS A 18 -21.20 -0.11 -3.69
N TRP A 19 -19.91 -0.28 -3.40
CA TRP A 19 -19.12 0.74 -2.71
C TRP A 19 -18.92 2.01 -3.56
N LEU A 20 -19.13 1.94 -4.89
CA LEU A 20 -19.12 3.12 -5.77
C LEU A 20 -20.24 4.12 -5.47
N GLU A 21 -21.28 3.71 -4.73
CA GLU A 21 -22.36 4.61 -4.30
C GLU A 21 -21.87 5.69 -3.33
N THR A 22 -20.83 5.39 -2.53
CA THR A 22 -20.34 6.27 -1.45
C THR A 22 -18.87 6.64 -1.59
N LEU A 23 -18.01 5.69 -2.01
CA LEU A 23 -16.55 5.85 -2.01
C LEU A 23 -16.06 7.08 -2.80
N PRO A 24 -16.47 7.31 -4.06
CA PRO A 24 -15.93 8.44 -4.83
C PRO A 24 -16.21 9.81 -4.18
N ALA A 25 -17.38 9.96 -3.57
CA ALA A 25 -17.75 11.19 -2.87
C ALA A 25 -16.90 11.40 -1.60
N GLN A 26 -16.63 10.33 -0.85
CA GLN A 26 -15.77 10.36 0.34
C GLN A 26 -14.32 10.71 -0.02
N ILE A 27 -13.78 10.11 -1.08
CA ILE A 27 -12.43 10.43 -1.58
C ILE A 27 -12.34 11.89 -2.05
N ALA A 28 -13.34 12.37 -2.78
CA ALA A 28 -13.39 13.77 -3.23
C ALA A 28 -13.47 14.76 -2.04
N ALA A 29 -14.16 14.40 -0.96
CA ALA A 29 -14.18 15.19 0.25
C ALA A 29 -12.79 15.22 0.93
N TRP A 30 -12.17 14.05 1.10
CA TRP A 30 -10.82 13.95 1.67
C TRP A 30 -9.77 14.73 0.87
N GLN A 31 -9.85 14.71 -0.48
CA GLN A 31 -8.94 15.46 -1.35
C GLN A 31 -9.02 16.99 -1.17
N ARG A 32 -10.11 17.52 -0.60
CA ARG A 32 -10.22 18.96 -0.29
C ARG A 32 -9.55 19.34 1.04
N GLU A 33 -9.27 18.36 1.91
CA GLU A 33 -8.78 18.55 3.27
C GLU A 33 -7.30 18.12 3.41
N GLN A 34 -6.46 18.51 2.46
CA GLN A 34 -5.05 18.09 2.46
C GLN A 34 -4.19 18.89 3.43
N HIS A 35 -3.37 18.16 4.20
CA HIS A 35 -2.43 18.76 5.14
C HIS A 35 -1.30 19.50 4.38
N GLY A 36 -0.72 20.54 4.98
CA GLY A 36 0.33 21.34 4.33
C GLY A 36 1.56 20.53 3.89
N LEU A 37 1.92 19.48 4.63
CA LEU A 37 3.02 18.57 4.29
C LEU A 37 2.68 17.56 3.17
N PHE A 38 1.40 17.39 2.83
CA PHE A 38 1.00 16.41 1.82
C PHE A 38 1.65 16.66 0.47
N LYS A 39 1.86 17.92 0.10
CA LYS A 39 2.57 18.29 -1.12
C LYS A 39 4.01 17.75 -1.14
N GLN A 40 4.71 17.80 -0.01
CA GLN A 40 6.07 17.25 0.09
C GLN A 40 6.07 15.72 -0.06
N TRP A 41 5.14 15.03 0.61
CA TRP A 41 5.06 13.56 0.53
C TRP A 41 4.62 13.07 -0.84
N SER A 42 3.61 13.70 -1.44
CA SER A 42 3.15 13.36 -2.79
C SER A 42 4.22 13.62 -3.85
N ASN A 43 5.00 14.71 -3.74
CA ASN A 43 6.16 14.94 -4.60
C ASN A 43 7.21 13.82 -4.47
N ALA A 44 7.44 13.28 -3.27
CA ALA A 44 8.37 12.18 -3.10
C ALA A 44 7.91 10.93 -3.88
N VAL A 45 6.60 10.63 -3.85
CA VAL A 45 5.99 9.54 -4.65
C VAL A 45 6.08 9.83 -6.15
N GLU A 46 5.82 11.06 -6.57
CA GLU A 46 5.89 11.48 -7.97
C GLU A 46 7.31 11.32 -8.54
N PHE A 47 8.33 11.75 -7.79
CA PHE A 47 9.72 11.70 -8.23
C PHE A 47 10.41 10.34 -8.05
N LEU A 48 9.79 9.38 -7.37
CA LEU A 48 10.26 7.99 -7.36
C LEU A 48 10.19 7.41 -8.78
N PRO A 49 11.16 6.58 -9.21
CA PRO A 49 11.05 5.88 -10.47
C PRO A 49 9.90 4.87 -10.40
N GLU A 50 9.18 4.71 -11.51
CA GLU A 50 8.33 3.53 -11.69
C GLU A 50 9.23 2.36 -12.10
N MET A 51 9.12 1.26 -11.38
CA MET A 51 10.00 0.09 -11.56
C MET A 51 9.18 -1.17 -11.49
N THR A 52 9.43 -2.10 -12.41
CA THR A 52 8.86 -3.46 -12.34
C THR A 52 9.91 -4.39 -11.73
N PRO A 53 9.62 -5.10 -10.64
CA PRO A 53 10.57 -6.01 -10.03
C PRO A 53 10.87 -7.18 -10.97
N TRP A 54 12.14 -7.50 -11.13
CA TRP A 54 12.56 -8.72 -11.82
C TRP A 54 12.35 -9.96 -10.94
N ARG A 55 12.64 -9.82 -9.64
CA ARG A 55 12.22 -10.76 -8.60
C ARG A 55 11.43 -10.03 -7.53
N LEU A 56 10.35 -10.65 -7.08
CA LEU A 56 9.45 -10.13 -6.06
C LEU A 56 9.12 -11.25 -5.06
N ASP A 57 9.48 -11.04 -3.80
CA ASP A 57 9.04 -11.88 -2.69
C ASP A 57 8.04 -11.10 -1.82
N LEU A 58 6.81 -11.59 -1.80
CA LEU A 58 5.76 -11.14 -0.89
C LEU A 58 5.39 -12.21 0.16
N LEU A 59 5.86 -13.44 -0.04
CA LEU A 59 5.51 -14.60 0.78
C LEU A 59 6.27 -14.55 2.11
N HIS A 60 7.60 -14.37 2.05
CA HIS A 60 8.44 -14.34 3.24
C HIS A 60 8.77 -12.92 3.71
N SER A 61 8.80 -11.95 2.81
CA SER A 61 9.09 -10.55 3.10
C SER A 61 8.27 -9.62 2.19
N VAL A 62 8.65 -8.33 2.11
CA VAL A 62 8.27 -7.46 1.01
C VAL A 62 9.57 -6.98 0.36
N THR A 63 10.08 -7.80 -0.55
CA THR A 63 11.38 -7.62 -1.19
C THR A 63 11.26 -7.57 -2.70
N ALA A 64 11.82 -6.52 -3.32
CA ALA A 64 11.86 -6.32 -4.76
C ALA A 64 13.30 -6.17 -5.25
N GLU A 65 13.65 -6.84 -6.33
CA GLU A 65 14.99 -6.81 -6.92
C GLU A 65 14.93 -6.52 -8.42
N SER A 66 15.98 -5.87 -8.94
CA SER A 66 16.21 -5.68 -10.37
C SER A 66 17.10 -6.80 -10.92
N GLU A 67 17.04 -7.03 -12.24
CA GLU A 67 17.88 -8.04 -12.91
C GLU A 67 19.38 -7.73 -12.75
N THR A 68 19.73 -6.47 -12.92
CA THR A 68 21.07 -5.94 -12.67
C THR A 68 21.05 -4.96 -11.50
N PRO A 69 22.12 -4.89 -10.68
CA PRO A 69 22.19 -3.92 -9.60
C PRO A 69 22.04 -2.48 -10.11
N LEU A 70 21.31 -1.66 -9.35
CA LEU A 70 21.18 -0.24 -9.64
C LEU A 70 22.51 0.49 -9.39
N SER A 71 22.73 1.58 -10.12
CA SER A 71 23.85 2.48 -9.84
C SER A 71 23.70 3.15 -8.47
N GLU A 72 24.81 3.56 -7.86
CA GLU A 72 24.81 4.29 -6.58
C GLU A 72 23.92 5.55 -6.62
N GLY A 73 23.90 6.26 -7.76
CA GLY A 73 23.05 7.43 -7.96
C GLY A 73 21.55 7.11 -7.94
N GLN A 74 21.15 5.97 -8.53
CA GLN A 74 19.76 5.51 -8.48
C GLN A 74 19.37 5.08 -7.07
N LEU A 75 20.22 4.30 -6.39
CA LEU A 75 19.99 3.88 -5.00
C LEU A 75 19.84 5.09 -4.08
N LYS A 76 20.76 6.06 -4.16
CA LYS A 76 20.72 7.28 -3.35
C LYS A 76 19.46 8.11 -3.62
N ARG A 77 19.00 8.18 -4.87
CA ARG A 77 17.75 8.86 -5.22
C ARG A 77 16.56 8.18 -4.56
N ILE A 78 16.45 6.85 -4.65
CA ILE A 78 15.36 6.08 -4.05
C ILE A 78 15.38 6.24 -2.52
N ASP A 79 16.52 6.03 -1.87
CA ASP A 79 16.68 6.19 -0.41
C ASP A 79 16.30 7.60 0.06
N THR A 80 16.78 8.65 -0.61
CA THR A 80 16.47 10.04 -0.25
C THR A 80 14.96 10.33 -0.33
N LEU A 81 14.29 9.87 -1.40
CA LEU A 81 12.85 10.06 -1.57
C LEU A 81 12.03 9.26 -0.55
N LEU A 82 12.44 8.02 -0.23
CA LEU A 82 11.79 7.21 0.79
C LEU A 82 12.00 7.79 2.19
N ARG A 83 13.15 8.39 2.50
CA ARG A 83 13.40 9.10 3.77
C ARG A 83 12.51 10.33 3.96
N ASN A 84 12.12 11.01 2.88
CA ASN A 84 11.16 12.11 2.95
C ASN A 84 9.75 11.66 3.39
N LEU A 85 9.49 10.36 3.38
CA LEU A 85 8.25 9.75 3.88
C LEU A 85 8.39 9.22 5.32
N MET A 86 9.42 9.62 6.06
CA MET A 86 9.51 9.33 7.49
C MET A 86 8.40 10.06 8.29
N PRO A 87 7.95 9.49 9.42
CA PRO A 87 8.42 8.24 10.02
C PRO A 87 7.84 6.98 9.36
N TRP A 88 8.70 5.98 9.11
CA TRP A 88 8.28 4.64 8.69
C TRP A 88 8.07 3.75 9.92
N ARG A 89 6.80 3.41 10.19
CA ARG A 89 6.44 2.67 11.41
C ARG A 89 6.25 1.16 11.19
N LYS A 90 5.54 0.75 10.13
CA LYS A 90 5.25 -0.67 9.85
C LYS A 90 6.06 -1.16 8.63
N GLY A 91 6.73 -2.29 8.77
CA GLY A 91 7.66 -2.89 7.81
C GLY A 91 8.37 -4.12 8.39
N PRO A 92 9.56 -4.50 7.92
CA PRO A 92 10.44 -3.75 7.01
C PRO A 92 10.12 -3.92 5.52
N PHE A 93 10.73 -3.09 4.68
CA PHE A 93 10.70 -3.24 3.21
C PHE A 93 12.13 -3.31 2.67
N SER A 94 12.38 -4.12 1.65
CA SER A 94 13.67 -4.16 0.95
C SER A 94 13.44 -3.92 -0.55
N LEU A 95 13.76 -2.73 -1.04
CA LEU A 95 13.37 -2.29 -2.39
C LEU A 95 14.62 -1.93 -3.19
N TYR A 96 15.01 -2.83 -4.08
CA TYR A 96 16.15 -2.67 -4.99
C TYR A 96 17.47 -2.38 -4.27
N GLY A 97 17.68 -2.98 -3.09
CA GLY A 97 18.86 -2.75 -2.25
C GLY A 97 18.74 -1.56 -1.28
N VAL A 98 17.60 -0.88 -1.23
CA VAL A 98 17.27 0.09 -0.17
C VAL A 98 16.44 -0.61 0.89
N ASP A 99 17.02 -0.79 2.08
CA ASP A 99 16.34 -1.38 3.23
C ASP A 99 15.70 -0.30 4.11
N ILE A 100 14.37 -0.36 4.23
CA ILE A 100 13.59 0.48 5.12
C ILE A 100 13.40 -0.29 6.42
N ASP A 101 14.32 -0.11 7.37
CA ASP A 101 14.16 -0.60 8.74
C ASP A 101 13.17 0.30 9.49
N THR A 102 12.03 -0.28 9.87
CA THR A 102 10.90 0.44 10.43
C THR A 102 10.82 0.27 11.94
N GLU A 103 10.15 1.19 12.62
CA GLU A 103 9.93 1.13 14.08
C GLU A 103 9.44 -0.25 14.56
N TRP A 104 8.52 -0.87 13.82
CA TRP A 104 7.93 -2.16 14.18
C TRP A 104 8.40 -3.27 13.24
N ARG A 105 8.86 -4.37 13.84
CA ARG A 105 8.98 -5.70 13.20
C ARG A 105 7.60 -6.29 12.92
N SER A 106 6.98 -5.78 11.88
CA SER A 106 5.62 -6.13 11.48
C SER A 106 5.55 -7.52 10.87
N ASP A 107 6.67 -8.01 10.36
CA ASP A 107 6.95 -9.40 9.99
C ASP A 107 6.76 -10.34 11.18
N TRP A 108 7.30 -10.05 12.36
CA TRP A 108 7.14 -10.92 13.53
C TRP A 108 5.69 -11.03 14.01
N LYS A 109 4.89 -9.96 13.83
CA LYS A 109 3.45 -10.03 14.08
C LYS A 109 2.78 -10.94 13.03
N TRP A 110 3.14 -10.78 11.76
CA TRP A 110 2.57 -11.58 10.68
C TRP A 110 2.85 -13.07 10.87
N ASP A 111 4.10 -13.45 11.16
CA ASP A 111 4.49 -14.85 11.33
C ASP A 111 3.78 -15.52 12.51
N ARG A 112 3.43 -14.77 13.55
CA ARG A 112 2.61 -15.25 14.67
C ARG A 112 1.14 -15.40 14.32
N VAL A 113 0.61 -14.58 13.40
CA VAL A 113 -0.82 -14.58 13.03
C VAL A 113 -1.12 -15.58 11.93
N LEU A 114 -0.26 -15.67 10.91
CA LEU A 114 -0.48 -16.44 9.69
C LEU A 114 -0.92 -17.90 9.95
N PRO A 115 -0.32 -18.67 10.90
CA PRO A 115 -0.70 -20.06 11.14
C PRO A 115 -2.13 -20.24 11.67
N HIS A 116 -2.78 -19.17 12.14
CA HIS A 116 -4.12 -19.19 12.72
C HIS A 116 -5.20 -18.64 11.78
N LEU A 117 -4.81 -18.10 10.62
CA LEU A 117 -5.77 -17.64 9.62
C LEU A 117 -6.31 -18.84 8.84
N SER A 118 -7.56 -18.73 8.40
CA SER A 118 -8.02 -19.57 7.29
C SER A 118 -7.16 -19.29 6.06
N ASP A 119 -7.02 -20.29 5.17
CA ASP A 119 -6.31 -20.12 3.90
C ASP A 119 -6.78 -18.85 3.19
N LEU A 120 -5.83 -17.96 2.88
CA LEU A 120 -6.08 -16.66 2.26
C LEU A 120 -6.21 -16.74 0.74
N THR A 121 -5.92 -17.90 0.15
CA THR A 121 -5.96 -18.13 -1.30
C THR A 121 -7.31 -17.71 -1.90
N GLY A 122 -7.26 -16.78 -2.86
CA GLY A 122 -8.44 -16.29 -3.58
C GLY A 122 -9.33 -15.31 -2.82
N ARG A 123 -9.00 -14.94 -1.57
CA ARG A 123 -9.85 -14.04 -0.78
C ARG A 123 -9.71 -12.59 -1.19
N THR A 124 -10.81 -11.85 -1.06
CA THR A 124 -10.81 -10.39 -0.96
C THR A 124 -10.82 -9.99 0.51
N ILE A 125 -9.87 -9.16 0.93
CA ILE A 125 -9.60 -8.86 2.34
C ILE A 125 -9.67 -7.36 2.58
N LEU A 126 -10.22 -6.98 3.74
CA LEU A 126 -10.17 -5.62 4.29
C LEU A 126 -9.21 -5.58 5.49
N ASP A 127 -8.21 -4.69 5.46
CA ASP A 127 -7.33 -4.39 6.60
C ASP A 127 -7.62 -2.99 7.15
N VAL A 128 -8.17 -2.93 8.37
CA VAL A 128 -8.59 -1.68 9.01
C VAL A 128 -7.43 -1.08 9.78
N GLY A 129 -7.10 0.19 9.53
CA GLY A 129 -5.94 0.84 10.15
C GLY A 129 -4.63 0.25 9.64
N CYS A 130 -4.56 0.01 8.33
CA CYS A 130 -3.48 -0.75 7.69
C CYS A 130 -2.10 -0.06 7.81
N GLY A 131 -2.02 1.24 8.13
CA GLY A 131 -0.76 1.98 8.18
C GLY A 131 -0.08 2.02 6.82
N SER A 132 1.23 1.78 6.74
CA SER A 132 1.99 1.75 5.48
C SER A 132 1.54 0.69 4.46
N GLY A 133 0.60 -0.19 4.84
CA GLY A 133 0.11 -1.28 4.00
C GLY A 133 1.04 -2.50 3.94
N TYR A 134 2.04 -2.60 4.82
CA TYR A 134 2.94 -3.78 4.88
C TYR A 134 2.16 -5.11 4.91
N HIS A 135 1.14 -5.22 5.75
CA HIS A 135 0.35 -6.46 5.87
C HIS A 135 -0.51 -6.75 4.63
N LEU A 136 -0.93 -5.74 3.87
CA LEU A 136 -1.63 -5.95 2.59
C LEU A 136 -0.74 -6.73 1.63
N TRP A 137 0.52 -6.34 1.49
CA TRP A 137 1.48 -7.03 0.62
C TRP A 137 1.74 -8.47 1.07
N ARG A 138 1.82 -8.71 2.38
CA ARG A 138 1.95 -10.08 2.93
C ARG A 138 0.70 -10.92 2.69
N MET A 139 -0.50 -10.34 2.75
CA MET A 139 -1.74 -11.03 2.37
C MET A 139 -1.71 -11.45 0.89
N ILE A 140 -1.24 -10.57 0.00
CA ILE A 140 -1.05 -10.90 -1.42
C ILE A 140 -0.04 -12.05 -1.59
N GLY A 141 1.09 -11.99 -0.88
CA GLY A 141 2.07 -13.08 -0.89
C GLY A 141 1.53 -14.42 -0.37
N ALA A 142 0.57 -14.38 0.57
CA ALA A 142 -0.14 -15.54 1.08
C ALA A 142 -1.32 -16.00 0.20
N GLY A 143 -1.50 -15.43 -1.00
CA GLY A 143 -2.46 -15.91 -2.00
C GLY A 143 -3.78 -15.13 -2.07
N ALA A 144 -3.94 -14.04 -1.30
CA ALA A 144 -5.13 -13.20 -1.42
C ALA A 144 -5.31 -12.66 -2.84
N HIS A 145 -6.55 -12.64 -3.32
CA HIS A 145 -6.90 -12.12 -4.65
C HIS A 145 -6.83 -10.59 -4.69
N LEU A 146 -7.33 -9.94 -3.64
CA LEU A 146 -7.39 -8.49 -3.50
C LEU A 146 -7.27 -8.12 -2.01
N ALA A 147 -6.36 -7.21 -1.68
CA ALA A 147 -6.20 -6.69 -0.33
C ALA A 147 -6.48 -5.18 -0.31
N VAL A 148 -7.57 -4.77 0.35
CA VAL A 148 -7.94 -3.36 0.49
C VAL A 148 -7.64 -2.93 1.92
N GLY A 149 -6.80 -1.91 2.08
CA GLY A 149 -6.57 -1.25 3.36
C GLY A 149 -7.34 0.05 3.47
N ILE A 150 -7.76 0.40 4.68
CA ILE A 150 -8.25 1.74 5.00
C ILE A 150 -7.41 2.36 6.11
N ASP A 151 -7.01 3.62 5.93
CA ASP A 151 -6.36 4.43 6.97
C ASP A 151 -6.47 5.92 6.59
N PRO A 152 -7.04 6.80 7.44
CA PRO A 152 -7.23 8.21 7.09
C PRO A 152 -5.91 9.02 7.05
N THR A 153 -4.78 8.44 7.51
CA THR A 153 -3.50 9.13 7.62
C THR A 153 -2.85 9.34 6.25
N GLN A 154 -2.73 10.61 5.83
CA GLN A 154 -2.24 10.96 4.48
C GLN A 154 -0.80 10.50 4.20
N LEU A 155 0.08 10.51 5.22
CA LEU A 155 1.45 10.01 5.10
C LEU A 155 1.47 8.52 4.72
N PHE A 156 0.58 7.72 5.30
CA PHE A 156 0.53 6.28 5.07
C PHE A 156 0.04 5.95 3.66
N LEU A 157 -0.89 6.74 3.12
CA LEU A 157 -1.22 6.67 1.70
C LEU A 157 0.04 6.92 0.84
N CYS A 158 0.80 7.99 1.08
CA CYS A 158 2.02 8.25 0.31
C CYS A 158 3.07 7.13 0.46
N GLN A 159 3.24 6.56 1.65
CA GLN A 159 4.13 5.40 1.88
C GLN A 159 3.68 4.19 1.07
N PHE A 160 2.40 3.84 1.11
CA PHE A 160 1.84 2.73 0.36
C PHE A 160 2.02 2.91 -1.15
N GLU A 161 1.71 4.11 -1.66
CA GLU A 161 1.84 4.46 -3.08
C GLU A 161 3.29 4.43 -3.57
N ALA A 162 4.24 4.88 -2.73
CA ALA A 162 5.67 4.77 -3.00
C ALA A 162 6.10 3.31 -3.16
N VAL A 163 5.68 2.44 -2.25
CA VAL A 163 5.94 0.99 -2.35
C VAL A 163 5.28 0.43 -3.59
N ARG A 164 3.98 0.69 -3.85
CA ARG A 164 3.27 0.20 -5.04
C ARG A 164 3.97 0.58 -6.33
N LYS A 165 4.44 1.83 -6.46
CA LYS A 165 5.16 2.31 -7.64
C LYS A 165 6.48 1.56 -7.86
N LEU A 166 7.17 1.21 -6.77
CA LEU A 166 8.40 0.41 -6.78
C LEU A 166 8.12 -1.09 -6.96
N LEU A 167 6.88 -1.55 -6.78
CA LEU A 167 6.45 -2.94 -7.02
C LEU A 167 5.77 -3.12 -8.40
N GLY A 168 6.06 -2.28 -9.38
CA GLY A 168 5.50 -2.40 -10.74
C GLY A 168 4.07 -1.90 -10.85
N ASN A 169 3.68 -0.96 -9.99
CA ASN A 169 2.31 -0.47 -9.89
C ASN A 169 1.29 -1.60 -9.70
N ASP A 170 1.62 -2.59 -8.85
CA ASP A 170 0.79 -3.76 -8.61
C ASP A 170 -0.63 -3.40 -8.13
N GLN A 171 -1.65 -3.90 -8.84
CA GLN A 171 -3.07 -3.58 -8.60
C GLN A 171 -3.78 -4.61 -7.70
N ARG A 172 -3.05 -5.50 -7.03
CA ARG A 172 -3.65 -6.48 -6.11
C ARG A 172 -3.88 -5.91 -4.72
N ALA A 173 -3.18 -4.84 -4.35
CA ALA A 173 -3.39 -4.14 -3.09
C ALA A 173 -3.74 -2.67 -3.33
N HIS A 174 -4.62 -2.13 -2.49
CA HIS A 174 -5.03 -0.73 -2.52
C HIS A 174 -5.18 -0.18 -1.11
N LEU A 175 -4.80 1.08 -0.88
CA LEU A 175 -5.05 1.81 0.37
C LEU A 175 -6.01 2.96 0.08
N LEU A 176 -7.11 3.04 0.81
CA LEU A 176 -8.08 4.12 0.73
C LEU A 176 -7.98 5.01 1.97
N PRO A 177 -7.96 6.35 1.81
CA PRO A 177 -7.81 7.28 2.92
C PRO A 177 -9.12 7.50 3.69
N LEU A 178 -9.65 6.42 4.27
CA LEU A 178 -10.92 6.39 5.00
C LEU A 178 -10.72 5.90 6.44
N GLY A 179 -11.51 6.44 7.35
CA GLY A 179 -11.77 5.83 8.67
C GLY A 179 -12.82 4.72 8.57
N ILE A 180 -12.81 3.79 9.53
CA ILE A 180 -13.76 2.65 9.57
C ILE A 180 -15.22 3.13 9.68
N GLU A 181 -15.44 4.23 10.39
CA GLU A 181 -16.74 4.87 10.57
C GLU A 181 -17.36 5.39 9.28
N GLN A 182 -16.57 5.51 8.21
CA GLN A 182 -17.03 5.95 6.90
C GLN A 182 -17.49 4.78 6.02
N LEU A 183 -17.25 3.54 6.42
CA LEU A 183 -17.77 2.38 5.69
C LEU A 183 -19.30 2.30 5.85
N PRO A 184 -20.03 1.90 4.80
CA PRO A 184 -21.46 1.65 4.93
C PRO A 184 -21.72 0.58 6.01
N GLY A 185 -22.79 0.74 6.78
CA GLY A 185 -23.14 -0.19 7.85
C GLY A 185 -23.41 -1.60 7.31
N ALA A 186 -23.16 -2.61 8.14
CA ALA A 186 -23.24 -4.04 7.80
C ALA A 186 -24.64 -4.54 7.34
N GLU A 187 -25.67 -3.67 7.32
CA GLU A 187 -27.01 -3.99 6.81
C GLU A 187 -27.13 -3.90 5.28
N SER A 188 -26.03 -3.63 4.57
CA SER A 188 -26.02 -3.38 3.12
C SER A 188 -25.06 -4.27 2.29
N ILE A 189 -24.60 -5.39 2.86
CA ILE A 189 -23.71 -6.38 2.19
C ILE A 189 -24.43 -7.71 1.99
#